data_AF-A0A8S2K1J9-F1
#
_entry.id   AF-A0A8S2K1J9-F1
#
_cell.length_a   1.000
_cell.length_b   1.000
_cell.length_c   1.000
_cell.angle_alpha   90.00
_cell.angle_beta   90.00
_cell.angle_gamma   90.00
#
_symmetry.space_group_name_H-M   'P 1'
#
loop_
_entity.id
_entity.type
_entity.pdbx_description
1 polymer ?
#
loop_
_entity_poly.entity_id
_entity_poly.type
_entity_poly.pdbx_seq_one_letter_code
_entity_poly.pdbx_strand_id
1 'polypeptide(L)'
;MSSTIYSIKCYIKNNPYQLSIRVDSDDANSINNPLPTDELEVKFTDISLDNIIPSITRLCFEPINEKKNTIVPEVISLNHLLSVQQLTKVPNKNRRNFNDNNKPIDRNIMVTTMNESSQQTSCATLNTLVSENAVQQTPKIRRQASRRRFFSNQSYIDCEIDPIYKTGIKIRYVDVSNLIRWSVKKLEIEMETEDITNELYFNLNLCLSTLEQRPHKLLAFVNPFGGKGRASVVFEKSVLPIFNAANIAV
;
A
#
# COMPACT_ATOMS: atom_id res chain seq x y z
N MET A 1 -25.37 -13.51 6.21
CA MET A 1 -24.57 -14.08 5.10
C MET A 1 -23.37 -13.19 4.90
N SER A 2 -22.16 -13.76 4.83
CA SER A 2 -20.96 -12.98 4.51
C SER A 2 -21.00 -12.53 3.05
N SER A 3 -20.59 -11.30 2.78
CA SER A 3 -20.49 -10.76 1.42
C SER A 3 -19.03 -10.46 1.10
N THR A 4 -18.57 -10.90 -0.07
CA THR A 4 -17.22 -10.57 -0.56
C THR A 4 -17.32 -9.27 -1.35
N ILE A 5 -16.66 -8.21 -0.89
CA ILE A 5 -16.66 -6.91 -1.58
C ILE A 5 -15.58 -6.85 -2.65
N TYR A 6 -14.44 -7.48 -2.38
CA TYR A 6 -13.25 -7.40 -3.22
C TYR A 6 -12.51 -8.73 -3.18
N SER A 7 -11.99 -9.18 -4.33
CA SER A 7 -11.30 -10.47 -4.43
C SER A 7 -10.22 -10.41 -5.50
N ILE A 8 -8.98 -10.77 -5.13
CA ILE A 8 -7.84 -10.66 -6.03
C ILE A 8 -6.79 -11.76 -5.80
N LYS A 9 -6.11 -12.16 -6.87
CA LYS A 9 -4.96 -13.07 -6.79
C LYS A 9 -3.71 -12.31 -6.36
N CYS A 10 -2.97 -12.88 -5.43
CA CYS A 10 -1.75 -12.28 -4.90
C CYS A 10 -0.70 -13.35 -4.57
N TYR A 11 0.53 -12.91 -4.32
CA TYR A 11 1.64 -13.79 -3.96
C TYR A 11 2.20 -13.41 -2.59
N ILE A 12 2.32 -14.38 -1.70
CA ILE A 12 2.94 -14.20 -0.39
C ILE A 12 4.10 -15.18 -0.30
N LYS A 13 5.33 -14.66 -0.20
CA LYS A 13 6.56 -15.47 -0.22
C LYS A 13 6.61 -16.43 -1.42
N ASN A 14 6.27 -15.94 -2.61
CA ASN A 14 6.17 -16.71 -3.86
C ASN A 14 5.08 -17.79 -3.91
N ASN A 15 4.21 -17.91 -2.91
CA ASN A 15 3.06 -18.81 -2.97
C ASN A 15 1.82 -18.03 -3.40
N PRO A 16 0.99 -18.57 -4.32
CA PRO A 16 -0.22 -17.90 -4.78
C PRO A 16 -1.35 -18.02 -3.75
N TYR A 17 -2.01 -16.91 -3.48
CA TYR A 17 -3.18 -16.79 -2.61
C TYR A 17 -4.30 -16.04 -3.32
N GLN A 18 -5.52 -16.33 -2.91
CA GLN A 18 -6.69 -15.50 -3.16
C GLN A 18 -6.90 -14.62 -1.93
N LEU A 19 -6.68 -13.31 -2.09
CA LEU A 19 -7.03 -12.31 -1.09
C LEU A 19 -8.47 -11.89 -1.33
N SER A 20 -9.33 -11.98 -0.31
CA SER A 20 -10.68 -11.43 -0.35
C SER A 20 -10.95 -10.51 0.84
N ILE A 21 -11.69 -9.43 0.59
CA ILE A 21 -12.23 -8.54 1.62
C ILE A 21 -13.68 -8.93 1.83
N ARG A 22 -14.01 -9.47 3.01
CA ARG A 22 -15.34 -9.95 3.36
C ARG A 22 -15.95 -9.11 4.46
N VAL A 23 -17.25 -8.87 4.37
CA VAL A 23 -18.06 -8.31 5.45
C VAL A 23 -18.87 -9.46 6.02
N ASP A 24 -18.55 -9.86 7.25
CA ASP A 24 -19.32 -10.88 7.95
C ASP A 24 -20.63 -10.27 8.43
N SER A 25 -21.72 -11.04 8.40
CA SER A 25 -22.94 -10.65 9.12
C SER A 25 -22.71 -10.82 10.62
N ASP A 26 -23.30 -9.96 11.45
CA ASP A 26 -23.23 -10.01 12.92
C ASP A 26 -23.72 -11.36 13.53
N ASP A 27 -24.33 -12.21 12.72
CA ASP A 27 -24.61 -13.61 13.03
C ASP A 27 -23.31 -14.41 13.19
N ALA A 28 -22.70 -14.31 14.38
CA ALA A 28 -21.34 -14.70 14.75
C ALA A 28 -20.95 -16.19 14.58
N ASN A 29 -21.82 -17.04 14.02
CA ASN A 29 -21.59 -18.49 13.90
C ASN A 29 -21.30 -18.97 12.47
N SER A 30 -21.20 -18.07 11.48
CA SER A 30 -21.02 -18.44 10.05
C SER A 30 -19.56 -18.62 9.59
N ILE A 31 -18.56 -18.58 10.47
CA ILE A 31 -17.14 -18.45 10.09
C ILE A 31 -16.60 -19.64 9.27
N ASN A 32 -17.25 -20.80 9.29
CA ASN A 32 -16.73 -22.03 8.68
C ASN A 32 -17.43 -22.46 7.38
N ASN A 33 -18.22 -21.59 6.74
CA ASN A 33 -18.82 -21.96 5.45
C ASN A 33 -17.79 -21.74 4.33
N PRO A 34 -17.30 -22.83 3.69
CA PRO A 34 -16.37 -22.70 2.56
C PRO A 34 -17.03 -21.94 1.42
N LEU A 35 -16.25 -21.07 0.77
CA LEU A 35 -16.67 -20.31 -0.39
C LEU A 35 -17.11 -21.29 -1.50
N PRO A 36 -18.25 -21.08 -2.19
CA PRO A 36 -18.63 -21.90 -3.33
C PRO A 36 -17.55 -21.83 -4.42
N THR A 37 -16.98 -22.98 -4.75
CA THR A 37 -15.78 -23.14 -5.60
C THR A 37 -15.99 -22.72 -7.06
N ASP A 38 -17.24 -22.56 -7.51
CA ASP A 38 -17.59 -22.46 -8.93
C ASP A 38 -17.69 -21.02 -9.50
N GLU A 39 -17.46 -19.97 -8.70
CA GLU A 39 -17.48 -18.56 -9.17
C GLU A 39 -16.16 -17.81 -8.90
N LEU A 40 -15.02 -18.37 -9.33
CA LEU A 40 -13.70 -17.72 -9.27
C LEU A 40 -13.48 -16.65 -10.37
N GLU A 41 -14.54 -16.05 -10.89
CA GLU A 41 -14.39 -14.86 -11.73
C GLU A 41 -13.99 -13.67 -10.85
N VAL A 42 -12.88 -13.05 -11.22
CA VAL A 42 -12.34 -11.87 -10.53
C VAL A 42 -13.34 -10.73 -10.69
N LYS A 43 -14.08 -10.43 -9.61
CA LYS A 43 -14.98 -9.28 -9.57
C LYS A 43 -14.19 -8.06 -9.11
N PHE A 44 -13.84 -7.20 -10.07
CA PHE A 44 -13.36 -5.85 -9.80
C PHE A 44 -14.57 -4.94 -9.64
N THR A 45 -14.94 -4.69 -8.39
CA THR A 45 -16.00 -3.73 -8.05
C THR A 45 -15.40 -2.66 -7.16
N ASP A 46 -15.62 -1.40 -7.54
CA ASP A 46 -15.30 -0.26 -6.69
C ASP A 46 -15.93 -0.47 -5.32
N ILE A 47 -15.11 -0.43 -4.27
CA ILE A 47 -15.55 -0.68 -2.91
C ILE A 47 -16.37 0.53 -2.45
N SER A 48 -17.69 0.37 -2.35
CA SER A 48 -18.54 1.38 -1.72
C SER A 48 -18.23 1.47 -0.22
N LEU A 49 -17.93 2.68 0.24
CA LEU A 49 -17.67 3.01 1.64
C LEU A 49 -18.82 2.61 2.58
N ASP A 50 -20.05 2.67 2.09
CA ASP A 50 -21.27 2.42 2.88
C ASP A 50 -21.34 0.97 3.40
N ASN A 51 -20.61 0.05 2.77
CA ASN A 51 -20.61 -1.36 3.13
C ASN A 51 -19.45 -1.73 4.08
N ILE A 52 -18.53 -0.81 4.35
CA ILE A 52 -17.33 -1.11 5.13
C ILE A 52 -17.59 -0.82 6.60
N ILE A 53 -17.89 -1.87 7.34
CA ILE A 53 -18.04 -1.81 8.80
C ILE A 53 -16.79 -2.45 9.44
N PRO A 54 -15.93 -1.67 10.11
CA PRO A 54 -14.64 -2.19 10.58
C PRO A 54 -14.66 -3.39 11.52
N SER A 55 -15.68 -3.49 12.38
CA SER A 55 -15.85 -4.59 13.33
C SER A 55 -16.08 -5.95 12.67
N ILE A 56 -16.64 -5.95 11.48
CA ILE A 56 -17.06 -7.17 10.76
C ILE A 56 -16.33 -7.36 9.42
N THR A 57 -15.59 -6.35 8.97
CA THR A 57 -14.78 -6.43 7.75
C THR A 57 -13.47 -7.17 8.03
N ARG A 58 -13.17 -8.16 7.19
CA ARG A 58 -12.01 -9.05 7.33
C ARG A 58 -11.29 -9.23 6.01
N LEU A 59 -9.96 -9.31 6.08
CA LEU A 59 -9.08 -9.73 4.99
C LEU A 59 -8.86 -11.24 5.12
N CYS A 60 -9.32 -12.00 4.14
CA CYS A 60 -9.19 -13.45 4.10
C CYS A 60 -8.14 -13.85 3.04
N PHE A 61 -7.25 -14.77 3.40
CA PHE A 61 -6.17 -15.28 2.56
C PHE A 61 -6.37 -16.78 2.35
N GLU A 62 -6.86 -17.16 1.18
CA GLU A 62 -7.09 -18.55 0.83
C GLU A 62 -5.95 -19.05 -0.08
N PRO A 63 -5.18 -20.08 0.32
CA PRO A 63 -4.12 -20.61 -0.53
C PRO A 63 -4.73 -21.27 -1.76
N ILE A 64 -4.25 -20.91 -2.95
CA ILE A 64 -4.74 -21.51 -4.21
C ILE A 64 -4.24 -22.97 -4.35
N ASN A 65 -3.10 -23.28 -3.72
CA ASN A 65 -2.51 -24.61 -3.69
C ASN A 65 -2.67 -25.24 -2.31
N GLU A 66 -3.09 -26.52 -2.24
CA GLU A 66 -3.40 -27.25 -1.00
C GLU A 66 -2.21 -27.52 -0.05
N LYS A 67 -1.02 -26.95 -0.29
CA LYS A 67 0.13 -27.15 0.59
C LYS A 67 -0.04 -26.33 1.88
N LYS A 68 -0.71 -26.92 2.87
CA LYS A 68 -1.11 -26.32 4.16
C LYS A 68 0.02 -25.85 5.10
N ASN A 69 1.29 -25.86 4.68
CA ASN A 69 2.41 -25.54 5.58
C ASN A 69 2.74 -24.04 5.67
N THR A 70 1.75 -23.15 5.54
CA THR A 70 2.04 -21.72 5.45
C THR A 70 1.76 -20.97 6.75
N ILE A 71 2.72 -20.12 7.15
CA ILE A 71 2.71 -19.30 8.38
C ILE A 71 1.85 -18.02 8.19
N VAL A 72 1.02 -17.98 7.15
CA VAL A 72 0.23 -16.79 6.79
C VAL A 72 -1.09 -16.87 7.56
N PRO A 73 -1.55 -15.77 8.19
CA PRO A 73 -2.86 -15.76 8.83
C PRO A 73 -3.95 -15.98 7.77
N GLU A 74 -4.88 -16.89 8.04
CA GLU A 74 -6.03 -17.11 7.17
C GLU A 74 -6.96 -15.89 7.15
N VAL A 75 -7.09 -15.20 8.29
CA VAL A 75 -8.00 -14.07 8.45
C VAL A 75 -7.35 -12.96 9.27
N ILE A 76 -7.46 -11.72 8.79
CA ILE A 76 -7.05 -10.50 9.50
C ILE A 76 -8.26 -9.57 9.57
N SER A 77 -8.73 -9.24 10.78
CA SER A 77 -9.78 -8.22 10.96
C SER A 77 -9.26 -6.84 10.56
N LEU A 78 -10.11 -6.03 9.93
CA LEU A 78 -9.78 -4.65 9.57
C LEU A 78 -9.43 -3.80 10.80
N ASN A 79 -10.07 -4.04 11.96
CA ASN A 79 -9.72 -3.39 13.23
C ASN A 79 -8.28 -3.63 13.69
N HIS A 80 -7.67 -4.74 13.28
CA HIS A 80 -6.30 -5.09 13.62
C HIS A 80 -5.28 -4.51 12.63
N LEU A 81 -5.73 -3.92 11.52
CA LEU A 81 -4.87 -3.36 10.48
C LEU A 81 -4.26 -2.05 10.97
N LEU A 82 -2.94 -1.94 11.04
CA LEU A 82 -2.27 -0.74 11.58
C LEU A 82 -1.96 0.27 10.49
N SER A 83 -1.23 -0.18 9.46
CA SER A 83 -0.80 0.65 8.33
C SER A 83 -0.53 -0.20 7.10
N VAL A 84 -0.67 0.44 5.94
CA VAL A 84 -0.45 -0.15 4.62
C VAL A 84 0.58 0.72 3.90
N GLN A 85 1.63 0.10 3.39
CA GLN A 85 2.73 0.79 2.69
C GLN A 85 2.94 0.15 1.32
N GLN A 86 3.04 0.96 0.29
CA GLN A 86 3.41 0.47 -1.03
C GLN A 86 4.92 0.20 -1.09
N LEU A 87 5.30 -0.92 -1.71
CA LEU A 87 6.69 -1.31 -1.95
C LEU A 87 6.94 -1.33 -3.45
N THR A 88 7.79 -0.42 -3.90
CA THR A 88 8.39 -0.47 -5.24
C THR A 88 9.73 -1.19 -5.13
N LYS A 89 9.78 -2.49 -5.43
CA LYS A 89 11.07 -3.19 -5.51
C LYS A 89 11.71 -2.82 -6.84
N VAL A 90 12.66 -1.89 -6.79
CA VAL A 90 13.55 -1.66 -7.93
C VAL A 90 14.37 -2.95 -8.08
N PRO A 91 14.31 -3.63 -9.25
CA PRO A 91 15.11 -4.82 -9.48
C PRO A 91 16.56 -4.40 -9.24
N ASN A 92 17.22 -5.10 -8.32
CA ASN A 92 18.59 -4.85 -7.95
C ASN A 92 19.45 -5.30 -9.14
N LYS A 93 19.46 -4.52 -10.22
CA LYS A 93 20.33 -4.73 -11.37
C LYS A 93 21.72 -4.73 -10.78
N ASN A 94 22.34 -5.92 -10.80
CA ASN A 94 23.69 -6.18 -10.36
C ASN A 94 24.52 -4.90 -10.53
N ARG A 95 24.79 -4.20 -9.43
CA ARG A 95 25.89 -3.26 -9.37
C ARG A 95 27.11 -4.12 -9.64
N ARG A 96 27.44 -4.30 -10.93
CA ARG A 96 28.79 -4.62 -11.33
C ARG A 96 29.60 -3.50 -10.70
N ASN A 97 30.34 -3.85 -9.66
CA ASN A 97 31.38 -3.01 -9.12
C ASN A 97 32.29 -2.69 -10.32
N PHE A 98 32.06 -1.56 -10.97
CA PHE A 98 33.11 -0.92 -11.74
C PHE A 98 34.14 -0.55 -10.70
N ASN A 99 35.11 -1.46 -10.57
CA ASN A 99 36.32 -1.24 -9.80
C ASN A 99 37.14 -0.22 -10.60
N ASP A 100 36.70 1.03 -10.57
CA ASP A 100 37.48 2.16 -11.05
C ASP A 100 38.59 2.38 -10.02
N ASN A 101 39.72 1.77 -10.30
CA ASN A 101 41.02 2.18 -9.77
C ASN A 101 41.31 3.60 -10.24
N ASN A 102 40.68 4.61 -9.65
CA ASN A 102 41.10 5.99 -9.77
C ASN A 102 41.44 6.56 -8.39
N LYS A 103 42.73 6.88 -8.29
CA LYS A 103 43.45 7.45 -7.16
C LYS A 103 42.69 8.62 -6.49
N PRO A 104 42.83 8.81 -5.17
CA PRO A 104 42.35 10.02 -4.53
C PRO A 104 43.21 11.21 -5.00
N ILE A 105 42.57 12.18 -5.65
CA ILE A 105 43.10 13.54 -5.75
C ILE A 105 42.52 14.29 -4.55
N ASP A 106 43.39 14.61 -3.59
CA ASP A 106 43.10 15.52 -2.50
C ASP A 106 42.61 16.86 -3.05
N ARG A 107 41.35 17.19 -2.75
CA ARG A 107 40.89 18.59 -2.74
C ARG A 107 40.11 18.82 -1.46
N ASN A 108 40.82 19.40 -0.50
CA ASN A 108 40.25 20.16 0.60
C ASN A 108 39.28 21.21 0.03
N ILE A 109 38.00 21.05 0.28
CA ILE A 109 37.03 22.14 0.19
C ILE A 109 36.36 22.26 1.54
N MET A 110 36.85 23.25 2.27
CA MET A 110 36.29 23.84 3.46
C MET A 110 34.99 24.56 3.05
N VAL A 111 33.83 24.09 3.50
CA VAL A 111 32.58 24.85 3.41
C VAL A 111 32.04 25.09 4.80
N THR A 112 32.10 26.36 5.13
CA THR A 112 31.63 27.06 6.32
C THR A 112 30.12 26.90 6.51
N THR A 113 29.75 26.58 7.76
CA THR A 113 28.41 26.73 8.33
C THR A 113 27.95 28.19 8.33
N MET A 114 26.73 28.48 7.86
CA MET A 114 25.75 29.47 8.39
C MET A 114 24.35 29.02 7.88
N ASN A 115 23.38 28.71 8.75
CA ASN A 115 22.45 29.58 9.49
C ASN A 115 21.51 30.43 8.61
N GLU A 116 20.29 30.61 9.16
CA GLU A 116 19.15 31.45 8.72
C GLU A 116 18.10 30.71 7.86
N SER A 117 16.97 30.26 8.42
CA SER A 117 15.80 30.98 8.99
C SER A 117 14.76 31.36 7.94
N SER A 118 13.56 30.83 8.16
CA SER A 118 12.25 31.46 7.95
C SER A 118 11.97 32.13 6.61
N GLN A 119 11.07 31.53 5.81
CA GLN A 119 10.09 32.30 5.05
C GLN A 119 8.68 31.71 5.19
N GLN A 120 7.85 32.56 5.77
CA GLN A 120 6.40 32.50 5.87
C GLN A 120 5.74 32.71 4.51
N THR A 121 4.63 31.99 4.33
CA THR A 121 3.36 32.38 3.71
C THR A 121 3.31 33.71 2.93
N SER A 122 2.83 33.65 1.69
CA SER A 122 1.75 34.55 1.27
C SER A 122 0.96 33.96 0.09
N CYS A 123 -0.35 33.95 0.28
CA CYS A 123 -1.38 33.67 -0.70
C CYS A 123 -1.64 34.92 -1.58
N ALA A 124 -1.88 34.70 -2.87
CA ALA A 124 -2.64 35.59 -3.76
C ALA A 124 -3.17 34.67 -4.87
N THR A 125 -4.45 34.30 -4.96
CA THR A 125 -5.67 35.11 -5.16
C THR A 125 -5.54 36.10 -6.31
N LEU A 126 -5.92 35.67 -7.52
CA LEU A 126 -6.47 36.54 -8.55
C LEU A 126 -7.67 35.85 -9.20
N ASN A 127 -8.83 36.45 -8.95
CA ASN A 127 -10.08 36.17 -9.62
C ASN A 127 -10.08 36.78 -11.03
N THR A 128 -10.64 36.02 -11.96
CA THR A 128 -11.73 36.39 -12.89
C THR A 128 -11.78 37.81 -13.44
N LEU A 129 -11.81 37.95 -14.77
CA LEU A 129 -12.81 38.76 -15.47
C LEU A 129 -12.93 38.35 -16.95
N VAL A 130 -14.18 38.36 -17.39
CA VAL A 130 -14.74 38.03 -18.70
C VAL A 130 -14.56 39.21 -19.67
N SER A 131 -14.27 38.95 -20.96
CA SER A 131 -14.90 39.71 -22.07
C SER A 131 -14.67 39.07 -23.46
N GLU A 132 -15.78 38.62 -24.03
CA GLU A 132 -16.31 38.75 -25.40
C GLU A 132 -15.43 39.09 -26.64
N ASN A 133 -15.73 38.31 -27.70
CA ASN A 133 -15.92 38.67 -29.11
C ASN A 133 -14.76 39.26 -29.93
N ALA A 134 -14.18 38.43 -30.80
CA ALA A 134 -13.81 38.85 -32.16
C ALA A 134 -13.70 37.64 -33.13
N VAL A 135 -14.55 37.68 -34.15
CA VAL A 135 -14.45 36.91 -35.39
C VAL A 135 -13.28 37.48 -36.20
N GLN A 136 -12.38 36.64 -36.73
CA GLN A 136 -11.94 36.64 -38.14
C GLN A 136 -10.64 35.85 -38.39
N GLN A 137 -10.76 34.93 -39.34
CA GLN A 137 -9.81 34.61 -40.41
C GLN A 137 -8.60 33.71 -40.12
N THR A 138 -8.68 32.56 -40.80
CA THR A 138 -7.68 31.51 -40.96
C THR A 138 -6.66 31.87 -42.04
N PRO A 139 -5.35 31.65 -41.82
CA PRO A 139 -4.42 31.48 -42.91
C PRO A 139 -4.30 29.99 -43.27
N LYS A 140 -4.71 29.66 -44.50
CA LYS A 140 -4.45 28.38 -45.17
C LYS A 140 -2.94 28.14 -45.27
N ILE A 141 -2.39 27.29 -44.41
CA ILE A 141 -1.05 26.73 -44.59
C ILE A 141 -1.18 25.45 -45.41
N ARG A 142 -0.86 25.57 -46.70
CA ARG A 142 -0.66 24.48 -47.65
C ARG A 142 0.76 23.95 -47.47
N ARG A 143 0.95 22.79 -46.85
CA ARG A 143 2.23 22.06 -46.87
C ARG A 143 2.03 20.59 -47.22
N GLN A 144 2.50 20.32 -48.44
CA GLN A 144 2.94 19.09 -49.08
C GLN A 144 2.75 17.77 -48.31
N ALA A 145 1.93 16.90 -48.89
CA ALA A 145 1.90 15.48 -48.59
C ALA A 145 3.23 14.83 -49.02
N SER A 146 4.13 14.54 -48.08
CA SER A 146 5.19 13.57 -48.31
C SER A 146 4.64 12.18 -48.03
N ARG A 147 4.31 11.42 -49.09
CA ARG A 147 4.10 9.98 -48.99
C ARG A 147 5.44 9.31 -48.71
N ARG A 148 5.85 9.22 -47.44
CA ARG A 148 6.81 8.21 -47.00
C ARG A 148 6.01 6.96 -46.63
N ARG A 149 6.00 5.98 -47.53
CA ARG A 149 5.65 4.60 -47.20
C ARG A 149 6.75 4.08 -46.27
N PHE A 150 6.52 4.15 -44.96
CA PHE A 150 7.27 3.34 -44.02
C PHE A 150 6.58 1.98 -43.96
N PHE A 151 7.05 1.03 -44.77
CA PHE A 151 6.89 -0.37 -44.42
C PHE A 151 7.98 -0.68 -43.39
N SER A 152 7.74 -0.31 -42.14
CA SER A 152 8.44 -0.96 -41.04
C SER A 152 7.87 -2.37 -40.95
N ASN A 153 8.65 -3.34 -41.42
CA ASN A 153 8.44 -4.73 -41.06
C ASN A 153 8.54 -4.79 -39.54
N GLN A 154 7.39 -4.69 -38.87
CA GLN A 154 7.24 -4.94 -37.46
C GLN A 154 7.38 -6.46 -37.31
N SER A 155 8.62 -6.96 -37.32
CA SER A 155 8.90 -8.27 -36.76
C SER A 155 8.41 -8.20 -35.32
N TYR A 156 7.42 -9.03 -34.97
CA TYR A 156 7.08 -9.35 -33.60
C TYR A 156 8.38 -9.81 -32.93
N ILE A 157 9.03 -8.87 -32.24
CA ILE A 157 10.04 -9.21 -31.25
C ILE A 157 9.21 -9.81 -30.14
N ASP A 158 9.33 -11.11 -29.94
CA ASP A 158 8.99 -11.75 -28.68
C ASP A 158 9.60 -10.88 -27.58
N CYS A 159 8.76 -10.10 -26.91
CA CYS A 159 9.17 -9.33 -25.76
C CYS A 159 9.55 -10.36 -24.70
N GLU A 160 10.84 -10.71 -24.65
CA GLU A 160 11.46 -11.24 -23.45
C GLU A 160 11.05 -10.29 -22.33
N ILE A 161 10.19 -10.81 -21.45
CA ILE A 161 9.61 -10.08 -20.34
C ILE A 161 10.78 -9.67 -19.46
N ASP A 162 11.20 -8.41 -19.63
CA ASP A 162 12.17 -7.73 -18.78
C ASP A 162 11.85 -8.01 -17.31
N PRO A 163 12.87 -8.03 -16.41
CA PRO A 163 12.71 -8.47 -15.03
C PRO A 163 11.54 -7.74 -14.38
N ILE A 164 10.45 -8.50 -14.22
CA ILE A 164 9.13 -8.05 -13.77
C ILE A 164 9.35 -7.17 -12.54
N TYR A 165 9.07 -5.87 -12.68
CA TYR A 165 9.01 -4.98 -11.53
C TYR A 165 7.96 -5.55 -10.59
N LYS A 166 8.41 -6.17 -9.50
CA LYS A 166 7.51 -6.70 -8.49
C LYS A 166 7.04 -5.54 -7.63
N THR A 167 5.89 -4.99 -7.98
CA THR A 167 5.12 -4.12 -7.10
C THR A 167 4.53 -4.96 -5.98
N GLY A 168 4.54 -4.41 -4.77
CA GLY A 168 4.02 -5.11 -3.62
C GLY A 168 3.46 -4.16 -2.56
N ILE A 169 2.75 -4.74 -1.61
CA ILE A 169 2.15 -4.02 -0.49
C ILE A 169 2.66 -4.65 0.80
N LYS A 170 3.09 -3.79 1.72
CA LYS A 170 3.45 -4.16 3.08
C LYS A 170 2.32 -3.78 4.01
N ILE A 171 1.67 -4.79 4.57
CA ILE A 171 0.63 -4.66 5.56
C ILE A 171 1.24 -4.86 6.95
N ARG A 172 0.99 -3.92 7.87
CA ARG A 172 1.27 -4.09 9.30
C ARG A 172 -0.03 -4.29 10.03
N TYR A 173 -0.09 -5.30 10.89
CA TYR A 173 -1.29 -5.61 11.67
C TYR A 173 -0.92 -6.11 13.06
N VAL A 174 -1.87 -6.04 13.98
CA VAL A 174 -1.76 -6.63 15.32
C VAL A 174 -2.26 -8.06 15.25
N ASP A 175 -1.42 -9.00 15.65
CA ASP A 175 -1.85 -10.36 15.91
C ASP A 175 -2.38 -10.47 17.33
N VAL A 176 -3.66 -10.85 17.44
CA VAL A 176 -4.42 -11.03 18.68
C VAL A 176 -4.69 -12.52 18.95
N SER A 177 -4.12 -13.45 18.16
CA SER A 177 -4.26 -14.90 18.40
C SER A 177 -3.82 -15.31 19.80
N ASN A 178 -2.86 -14.59 20.38
CA ASN A 178 -2.52 -14.73 21.79
C ASN A 178 -3.22 -13.63 22.60
N LEU A 179 -4.30 -14.01 23.30
CA LEU A 179 -5.09 -13.10 24.15
C LEU A 179 -4.25 -12.34 25.20
N ILE A 180 -3.07 -12.87 25.55
CA ILE A 180 -2.19 -12.30 26.58
C ILE A 180 -1.19 -11.32 25.96
N ARG A 181 -0.81 -11.50 24.69
CA ARG A 181 0.26 -10.73 24.06
C ARG A 181 -0.07 -10.38 22.63
N TRP A 182 -0.32 -9.10 22.43
CA TRP A 182 -0.41 -8.51 21.11
C TRP A 182 0.98 -8.42 20.50
N SER A 183 1.10 -8.82 19.24
CA SER A 183 2.36 -8.71 18.50
C SER A 183 2.14 -8.04 17.16
N VAL A 184 3.00 -7.07 16.83
CA VAL A 184 2.95 -6.42 15.52
C VAL A 184 3.57 -7.35 14.49
N LYS A 185 2.76 -7.81 13.54
CA LYS A 185 3.21 -8.62 12.41
C LYS A 185 3.26 -7.79 11.13
N LYS A 186 4.08 -8.27 10.20
CA LYS A 186 4.29 -7.66 8.88
C LYS A 186 3.99 -8.72 7.84
N LEU A 187 3.15 -8.37 6.88
CA LEU A 187 2.81 -9.19 5.74
C LEU A 187 3.23 -8.44 4.46
N GLU A 188 3.98 -9.11 3.60
CA GLU A 188 4.38 -8.58 2.31
C GLU A 188 3.66 -9.37 1.23
N ILE A 189 2.87 -8.65 0.44
CA ILE A 189 2.04 -9.16 -0.64
C ILE A 189 2.67 -8.65 -1.94
N GLU A 190 2.96 -9.55 -2.87
CA GLU A 190 3.42 -9.24 -4.21
C GLU A 190 2.26 -9.44 -5.19
N MET A 191 2.17 -8.58 -6.20
CA MET A 191 1.11 -8.67 -7.22
C MET A 191 1.71 -8.72 -8.62
N GLU A 192 0.88 -9.12 -9.59
CA GLU A 192 1.32 -9.30 -10.98
C GLU A 192 1.47 -7.96 -11.70
N THR A 193 0.56 -7.01 -11.48
CA THR A 193 0.58 -5.71 -12.12
C THR A 193 0.59 -4.55 -11.12
N GLU A 194 1.14 -3.41 -11.55
CA GLU A 194 1.20 -2.19 -10.77
C GLU A 194 -0.21 -1.59 -10.55
N ASP A 195 -1.07 -1.61 -11.56
CA ASP A 195 -2.44 -1.09 -11.48
C ASP A 195 -3.23 -1.80 -10.37
N ILE A 196 -3.17 -3.12 -10.33
CA ILE A 196 -3.77 -3.96 -9.28
C ILE A 196 -3.19 -3.61 -7.89
N THR A 197 -1.89 -3.32 -7.83
CA THR A 197 -1.23 -2.95 -6.58
C THR A 197 -1.74 -1.60 -6.08
N ASN A 198 -1.87 -0.63 -6.99
CA ASN A 198 -2.37 0.71 -6.69
C ASN A 198 -3.83 0.67 -6.26
N GLU A 199 -4.65 -0.13 -6.94
CA GLU A 199 -6.06 -0.34 -6.61
C GLU A 199 -6.21 -0.96 -5.21
N LEU A 200 -5.51 -2.07 -4.93
CA LEU A 200 -5.54 -2.69 -3.61
C LEU A 200 -5.01 -1.75 -2.51
N TYR A 201 -3.94 -1.01 -2.79
CA TYR A 201 -3.39 -0.02 -1.85
C TYR A 201 -4.41 1.08 -1.53
N PHE A 202 -5.07 1.62 -2.56
CA PHE A 202 -6.11 2.64 -2.41
C PHE A 202 -7.28 2.08 -1.60
N ASN A 203 -7.79 0.91 -1.97
CA ASN A 203 -8.89 0.23 -1.30
C ASN A 203 -8.60 -0.05 0.18
N LEU A 204 -7.40 -0.54 0.51
CA LEU A 204 -7.03 -0.77 1.90
C LEU A 204 -6.86 0.53 2.70
N ASN A 205 -6.34 1.59 2.10
CA ASN A 205 -6.26 2.89 2.77
C ASN A 205 -7.63 3.52 2.95
N LEU A 206 -8.54 3.31 2.00
CA LEU A 206 -9.93 3.72 2.10
C LEU A 206 -10.60 3.01 3.29
N CYS A 207 -10.43 1.69 3.40
CA CYS A 207 -10.87 0.91 4.57
C CYS A 207 -10.23 1.38 5.89
N LEU A 208 -8.96 1.82 5.87
CA LEU A 208 -8.33 2.38 7.06
C LEU A 208 -8.87 3.76 7.42
N SER A 209 -9.27 4.56 6.43
CA SER A 209 -9.83 5.89 6.64
C SER A 209 -11.24 5.85 7.25
N THR A 210 -12.00 4.77 7.04
CA THR A 210 -13.31 4.55 7.66
C THR A 210 -13.24 4.11 9.12
N LEU A 211 -12.03 3.88 9.67
CA LEU A 211 -11.83 3.62 11.09
C LEU A 211 -12.03 4.90 11.93
N GLU A 212 -13.23 5.50 11.90
CA GLU A 212 -13.59 6.66 12.73
C GLU A 212 -13.38 6.39 14.23
N GLN A 213 -13.44 5.12 14.63
CA GLN A 213 -13.22 4.69 16.01
C GLN A 213 -11.74 4.74 16.44
N ARG A 214 -10.79 4.93 15.53
CA ARG A 214 -9.37 4.96 15.89
C ARG A 214 -9.04 6.31 16.56
N PRO A 215 -8.64 6.32 17.85
CA PRO A 215 -8.30 7.57 18.50
C PRO A 215 -6.99 8.13 17.94
N HIS A 216 -6.95 9.43 17.65
CA HIS A 216 -5.71 10.11 17.27
C HIS A 216 -4.78 10.36 18.46
N LYS A 217 -5.35 10.41 19.67
CA LYS A 217 -4.62 10.64 20.92
C LYS A 217 -5.15 9.71 22.01
N LEU A 218 -4.25 9.09 22.77
CA LEU A 218 -4.59 8.27 23.93
C LEU A 218 -3.74 8.70 25.12
N LEU A 219 -4.37 8.88 26.28
CA LEU A 219 -3.64 9.11 27.52
C LEU A 219 -3.26 7.77 28.14
N ALA A 220 -1.97 7.48 28.25
CA ALA A 220 -1.47 6.25 28.86
C ALA A 220 -0.83 6.50 30.22
N PHE A 221 -1.42 5.95 31.28
CA PHE A 221 -0.82 5.96 32.61
C PHE A 221 0.01 4.69 32.82
N VAL A 222 1.33 4.85 32.93
CA VAL A 222 2.25 3.75 33.23
C VAL A 222 2.62 3.79 34.70
N ASN A 223 2.25 2.76 35.47
CA ASN A 223 2.69 2.63 36.86
C ASN A 223 4.18 2.24 36.89
N PRO A 224 5.10 3.12 37.31
CA PRO A 224 6.53 2.85 37.26
C PRO A 224 6.96 1.67 38.14
N PHE A 225 6.18 1.32 39.18
CA PHE A 225 6.50 0.21 40.10
C PHE A 225 5.91 -1.13 39.65
N GLY A 226 5.10 -1.15 38.58
CA GLY A 226 4.51 -2.38 38.04
C GLY A 226 5.56 -3.37 37.54
N GLY A 227 5.28 -4.67 37.72
CA GLY A 227 6.13 -5.75 37.19
C GLY A 227 7.58 -5.72 37.66
N LYS A 228 7.82 -5.37 38.94
CA LYS A 228 9.16 -5.16 39.53
C LYS A 228 9.93 -4.01 38.88
N GLY A 229 9.26 -2.88 38.63
CA GLY A 229 9.88 -1.69 38.05
C GLY A 229 10.11 -1.75 36.53
N ARG A 230 9.49 -2.71 35.83
CA ARG A 230 9.69 -2.93 34.38
C ARG A 230 8.57 -2.38 33.51
N ALA A 231 7.52 -1.83 34.09
CA ALA A 231 6.34 -1.38 33.35
C ALA A 231 6.67 -0.32 32.28
N SER A 232 7.54 0.65 32.57
CA SER A 232 8.01 1.65 31.60
C SER A 232 8.71 0.99 30.41
N VAL A 233 9.65 0.10 30.69
CA VAL A 233 10.39 -0.65 29.66
C VAL A 233 9.44 -1.49 28.80
N VAL A 234 8.43 -2.12 29.40
CA VAL A 234 7.42 -2.89 28.67
C VAL A 234 6.56 -1.97 27.79
N PHE A 235 6.16 -0.82 28.31
CA PHE A 235 5.38 0.17 27.56
C PHE A 235 6.15 0.64 26.32
N GLU A 236 7.41 1.07 26.49
CA GLU A 236 8.25 1.53 25.39
C GLU A 236 8.54 0.44 24.34
N LYS A 237 8.77 -0.80 24.77
CA LYS A 237 9.16 -1.89 23.86
C LYS A 237 7.99 -2.57 23.17
N SER A 238 6.84 -2.64 23.82
CA SER A 238 5.71 -3.47 23.34
C SER A 238 4.50 -2.64 22.93
N VAL A 239 4.19 -1.58 23.66
CA VAL A 239 2.95 -0.80 23.47
C VAL A 239 3.18 0.38 22.53
N LEU A 240 4.22 1.17 22.79
CA LEU A 240 4.55 2.35 21.98
C LEU A 240 4.72 2.06 20.48
N PRO A 241 5.34 0.92 20.05
CA PRO A 241 5.43 0.60 18.63
C PRO A 241 4.07 0.36 17.95
N ILE A 242 3.07 -0.12 18.70
CA ILE A 242 1.70 -0.33 18.20
C ILE A 242 1.06 1.04 17.94
N PHE A 243 1.15 1.96 18.90
CA PHE A 243 0.61 3.31 18.78
C PHE A 243 1.26 4.08 17.63
N ASN A 244 2.60 4.04 17.53
CA ASN A 244 3.32 4.65 16.42
C ASN A 244 2.91 4.06 15.06
N ALA A 245 2.73 2.74 14.98
CA ALA A 245 2.32 2.07 13.73
C ALA A 245 0.86 2.36 13.34
N ALA A 246 0.00 2.68 14.31
CA ALA A 246 -1.38 3.10 14.13
C ALA A 246 -1.53 4.63 13.96
N ASN A 247 -0.43 5.40 14.03
CA ASN A 247 -0.43 6.86 14.04
C ASN A 247 -1.26 7.48 15.19
N ILE A 248 -1.14 6.90 16.38
CA ILE A 248 -1.78 7.36 17.61
C ILE A 248 -0.72 8.08 18.47
N ALA A 249 -0.97 9.34 18.81
CA ALA A 249 -0.10 10.07 19.73
C ALA A 249 -0.45 9.72 21.19
N VAL A 250 0.57 9.52 22.02
CA VAL A 250 0.45 9.16 23.44
C VAL A 250 1.27 10.08 24.31
#